data_AF-A0A966LY98-F1
#
_entry.id   AF-A0A966LY98-F1
#
_cell.length_a   1.000
_cell.length_b   1.000
_cell.length_c   1.000
_cell.angle_alpha   90.00
_cell.angle_beta   90.00
_cell.angle_gamma   90.00
#
_symmetry.space_group_name_H-M   'P 1'
#
loop_
_entity.id
_entity.type
_entity.pdbx_description
1 polymer ?
#
loop_
_entity_poly.entity_id
_entity_poly.type
_entity_poly.pdbx_seq_one_letter_code
_entity_poly.pdbx_strand_id
1 'polypeptide(L)'
;MILEHFSKNKKILLAVFLVILIAGVFLFLYSSVIFQEGNPYPQIKGIVQLTFGNKDVVKLDVGENKYITKRGNPETIKSFMKDWGYDFTEQMGSGYFFKSSAGTSAVVTRRSYSHFYALWTITENNDNFDNNLWTTITNDQGIKFQYPKELMAKYVSVAEWPPVIKIENGTYSCKTTPQEVSSVSDITSERMVDNRNYCLNVKHEGVAGSVYSSYTYITNKNGKLVKISFALQYPNCNNYDEEQRKACASEREAFDIDSTVDRIIQTIK
;
A
#
# COMPACT_ATOMS: atom_id res chain seq x y z
N MET A 1 -25.01 58.76 -13.64
CA MET A 1 -24.23 57.91 -12.72
C MET A 1 -24.80 56.52 -12.48
N ILE A 2 -26.11 56.26 -12.63
CA ILE A 2 -26.72 54.94 -12.35
C ILE A 2 -26.48 53.90 -13.47
N LEU A 3 -26.32 54.33 -14.74
CA LEU A 3 -26.08 53.43 -15.87
C LEU A 3 -24.68 52.79 -15.89
N GLU A 4 -23.65 53.48 -15.40
CA GLU A 4 -22.29 52.91 -15.34
C GLU A 4 -22.16 51.83 -14.26
N HIS A 5 -22.88 51.97 -13.15
CA HIS A 5 -22.92 50.97 -12.07
C HIS A 5 -23.58 49.66 -12.53
N PHE A 6 -24.61 49.73 -13.38
CA PHE A 6 -25.27 48.55 -13.95
C PHE A 6 -24.39 47.77 -14.94
N SER A 7 -23.56 48.48 -15.72
CA SER A 7 -22.62 47.89 -16.69
C SER A 7 -21.48 47.11 -16.01
N LYS A 8 -20.93 47.66 -14.92
CA LYS A 8 -19.86 47.02 -14.13
C LYS A 8 -20.33 45.69 -13.53
N ASN A 9 -21.54 45.66 -12.97
CA ASN A 9 -22.11 44.45 -12.38
C ASN A 9 -22.40 43.35 -13.42
N LYS A 10 -22.83 43.71 -14.64
CA LYS A 10 -23.00 42.72 -15.74
C LYS A 10 -21.67 42.10 -16.17
N LYS A 11 -20.60 42.89 -16.26
CA LYS A 11 -19.25 42.37 -16.60
C LYS A 11 -18.71 41.44 -15.51
N ILE A 12 -18.93 41.78 -14.23
CA ILE A 12 -18.56 40.91 -13.10
C ILE A 12 -19.37 39.62 -13.11
N LEU A 13 -20.69 39.70 -13.31
CA LEU A 13 -21.56 38.53 -13.39
C LEU A 13 -21.16 37.59 -14.54
N LEU A 14 -20.83 38.16 -15.71
CA LEU A 14 -20.35 37.42 -16.86
C LEU A 14 -19.00 36.73 -16.56
N ALA A 15 -18.07 37.43 -15.89
CA ALA A 15 -16.79 36.86 -15.50
C ALA A 15 -16.94 35.70 -14.51
N VAL A 16 -17.80 35.85 -13.48
CA VAL A 16 -18.10 34.77 -12.52
C VAL A 16 -18.72 33.57 -13.22
N PHE A 17 -19.67 33.79 -14.12
CA PHE A 17 -20.27 32.72 -14.92
C PHE A 17 -19.22 31.98 -15.75
N LEU A 18 -18.32 32.72 -16.40
CA LEU A 18 -17.24 32.14 -17.20
C LEU A 18 -16.27 31.30 -16.35
N VAL A 19 -15.95 31.75 -15.14
CA VAL A 19 -15.13 30.97 -14.19
C VAL A 19 -15.83 29.68 -13.76
N ILE A 20 -17.13 29.74 -13.47
CA ILE A 20 -17.92 28.55 -13.11
C ILE A 20 -17.97 27.57 -14.30
N LEU A 21 -18.12 28.09 -15.52
CA LEU A 21 -18.18 27.27 -16.73
C LEU A 21 -16.84 26.60 -17.01
N ILE A 22 -15.73 27.33 -16.88
CA ILE A 22 -14.37 26.77 -16.98
C ILE A 22 -14.14 25.71 -15.89
N ALA A 23 -14.51 25.99 -14.64
CA ALA A 23 -14.39 25.05 -13.54
C ALA A 23 -15.23 23.79 -13.79
N GLY A 24 -16.45 23.95 -14.31
CA GLY A 24 -17.33 22.84 -14.67
C GLY A 24 -16.77 21.97 -15.80
N VAL A 25 -16.24 22.58 -16.86
CA VAL A 25 -15.58 21.86 -17.96
C VAL A 25 -14.33 21.13 -17.44
N PHE A 26 -13.55 21.76 -16.57
CA PHE A 26 -12.39 21.13 -15.95
C PHE A 26 -12.79 19.93 -15.07
N LEU A 27 -13.82 20.08 -14.22
CA LEU A 27 -14.35 18.98 -13.43
C LEU A 27 -14.89 17.84 -14.29
N PHE A 28 -15.52 18.15 -15.42
CA PHE A 28 -16.00 17.14 -16.36
C PHE A 28 -14.85 16.35 -17.00
N LEU A 29 -13.87 17.05 -17.58
CA LEU A 29 -12.73 16.43 -18.28
C LEU A 29 -11.83 15.62 -17.35
N TYR A 30 -11.67 16.05 -16.09
CA TYR A 30 -10.81 15.39 -15.10
C TYR A 30 -11.59 14.60 -14.04
N SER A 31 -12.89 14.41 -14.22
CA SER A 31 -13.75 13.69 -13.26
C SER A 31 -13.20 12.30 -12.93
N SER A 32 -12.77 11.55 -13.94
CA SER A 32 -12.19 10.21 -13.78
C SER A 32 -10.92 10.19 -12.91
N VAL A 33 -10.13 11.27 -12.93
CA VAL A 33 -8.90 11.41 -12.14
C VAL A 33 -9.21 11.91 -10.73
N ILE A 34 -10.09 12.91 -10.61
CA ILE A 34 -10.45 13.54 -9.32
C ILE A 34 -11.22 12.55 -8.42
N PHE A 35 -12.07 11.71 -9.01
CA PHE A 35 -12.90 10.74 -8.30
C PHE A 35 -12.32 9.32 -8.35
N GLN A 36 -11.07 9.14 -8.79
CA GLN A 36 -10.42 7.83 -8.87
C GLN A 36 -10.38 7.12 -7.50
N GLU A 37 -10.22 7.88 -6.43
CA GLU A 37 -10.21 7.38 -5.04
C GLU A 37 -11.57 7.54 -4.32
N GLY A 38 -12.64 7.84 -5.05
CA GLY A 38 -13.98 8.08 -4.49
C GLY A 38 -14.23 9.55 -4.15
N ASN A 39 -14.86 9.83 -3.01
CA ASN A 39 -15.16 11.20 -2.58
C ASN A 39 -13.87 11.90 -2.10
N PRO A 40 -13.40 12.97 -2.79
CA PRO A 40 -12.15 13.65 -2.44
C PRO A 40 -12.31 14.64 -1.27
N TYR A 41 -13.55 14.93 -0.86
CA TYR A 41 -13.84 15.94 0.16
C TYR A 41 -13.05 15.75 1.47
N PRO A 42 -12.91 14.54 2.01
CA PRO A 42 -12.22 14.34 3.29
C PRO A 42 -10.72 14.62 3.18
N GLN A 43 -10.08 14.25 2.07
CA GLN A 43 -8.67 14.56 1.79
C GLN A 43 -8.49 16.07 1.59
N ILE A 44 -9.38 16.75 0.85
CA ILE A 44 -9.34 18.21 0.68
C ILE A 44 -9.49 18.92 2.03
N LYS A 45 -10.45 18.50 2.86
CA LYS A 45 -10.65 19.01 4.23
C LYS A 45 -9.39 18.81 5.07
N GLY A 46 -8.76 17.64 4.96
CA GLY A 46 -7.48 17.34 5.60
C GLY A 46 -6.36 18.27 5.15
N ILE A 47 -6.22 18.49 3.84
CA ILE A 47 -5.24 19.40 3.24
C ILE A 47 -5.44 20.84 3.72
N VAL A 48 -6.68 21.32 3.76
CA VAL A 48 -7.00 22.67 4.27
C VAL A 48 -6.56 22.80 5.73
N GLN A 49 -6.82 21.79 6.56
CA GLN A 49 -6.37 21.79 7.96
C GLN A 49 -4.84 21.73 8.10
N LEU A 50 -4.15 20.94 7.27
CA LEU A 50 -2.68 20.90 7.28
C LEU A 50 -2.05 22.23 6.80
N THR A 51 -2.71 22.90 5.85
CA THR A 51 -2.16 24.11 5.21
C THR A 51 -2.42 25.36 6.03
N PHE A 52 -3.63 25.48 6.59
CA PHE A 52 -4.09 26.70 7.26
C PHE A 52 -4.34 26.53 8.77
N GLY A 53 -4.37 25.29 9.28
CA GLY A 53 -4.80 24.98 10.64
C GLY A 53 -3.68 24.72 11.65
N ASN A 54 -2.40 24.96 11.32
CA ASN A 54 -1.24 24.66 12.17
C ASN A 54 -1.25 23.22 12.73
N LYS A 55 -1.71 22.25 11.93
CA LYS A 55 -1.66 20.82 12.27
C LYS A 55 -0.65 20.11 11.38
N ASP A 56 0.10 19.20 11.96
CA ASP A 56 1.07 18.38 11.22
C ASP A 56 0.51 17.00 10.82
N VAL A 57 -0.49 16.51 11.57
CA VAL A 57 -1.24 15.28 11.31
C VAL A 57 -2.73 15.57 11.42
N VAL A 58 -3.52 15.10 10.46
CA VAL A 58 -4.98 15.26 10.46
C VAL A 58 -5.65 13.91 10.23
N LYS A 59 -6.58 13.53 11.11
CA LYS A 59 -7.46 12.37 10.89
C LYS A 59 -8.45 12.68 9.78
N LEU A 60 -8.64 11.75 8.85
CA LEU A 60 -9.58 11.86 7.76
C LEU A 60 -10.94 11.31 8.18
N ASP A 61 -12.01 11.95 7.70
CA ASP A 61 -13.38 11.48 7.87
C ASP A 61 -13.73 10.39 6.84
N VAL A 62 -12.80 9.45 6.58
CA VAL A 62 -12.95 8.33 5.63
C VAL A 62 -12.27 7.10 6.18
N GLY A 63 -13.07 6.05 6.44
CA GLY A 63 -12.59 4.82 7.03
C GLY A 63 -12.08 5.02 8.45
N GLU A 64 -11.91 3.92 9.17
CA GLU A 64 -11.31 3.97 10.50
C GLU A 64 -9.79 4.18 10.37
N ASN A 65 -9.25 5.02 11.24
CA ASN A 65 -7.81 5.22 11.44
C ASN A 65 -6.99 5.65 10.22
N LYS A 66 -7.57 6.46 9.33
CA LYS A 66 -6.84 7.13 8.25
C LYS A 66 -6.42 8.54 8.62
N TYR A 67 -5.20 8.90 8.25
CA TYR A 67 -4.59 10.19 8.55
C TYR A 67 -3.87 10.75 7.33
N ILE A 68 -3.63 12.06 7.33
CA ILE A 68 -2.87 12.76 6.28
C ILE A 68 -1.82 13.69 6.92
N THR A 69 -0.66 13.77 6.28
CA THR A 69 0.42 14.71 6.64
C THR A 69 0.98 15.38 5.40
N LYS A 70 1.71 16.49 5.59
CA LYS A 70 2.62 17.01 4.56
C LYS A 70 3.75 16.00 4.31
N ARG A 71 4.20 15.90 3.06
CA ARG A 71 5.33 15.06 2.64
C ARG A 71 6.63 15.74 3.08
N GLY A 72 7.51 15.01 3.76
CA GLY A 72 8.88 15.50 4.02
C GLY A 72 9.53 14.97 5.29
N ASN A 73 8.75 14.70 6.35
CA ASN A 73 9.34 14.25 7.61
C ASN A 73 8.61 13.04 8.22
N PRO A 74 9.20 11.83 8.14
CA PRO A 74 8.71 10.65 8.86
C PRO A 74 8.62 10.85 10.37
N GLU A 75 9.38 11.77 10.97
CA GLU A 75 9.32 12.06 12.40
C GLU A 75 7.97 12.64 12.83
N THR A 76 7.21 13.24 11.92
CA THR A 76 5.87 13.75 12.22
C THR A 76 4.93 12.64 12.68
N ILE A 77 4.91 11.50 11.98
CA ILE A 77 4.04 10.38 12.37
C ILE A 77 4.59 9.65 13.60
N LYS A 78 5.92 9.56 13.75
CA LYS A 78 6.55 8.95 14.92
C LYS A 78 6.26 9.75 16.19
N SER A 79 6.35 11.07 16.12
CA SER A 79 6.03 11.97 17.24
C SER A 79 4.55 11.86 17.60
N PHE A 80 3.66 11.85 16.60
CA PHE A 80 2.24 11.64 16.80
C PHE A 80 1.92 10.31 17.53
N MET A 81 2.57 9.21 17.13
CA MET A 81 2.42 7.92 17.82
C MET A 81 3.02 7.93 19.23
N LYS A 82 4.14 8.62 19.43
CA LYS A 82 4.75 8.79 20.76
C LYS A 82 3.84 9.54 21.72
N ASP A 83 3.17 10.60 21.25
CA ASP A 83 2.17 11.33 22.02
C ASP A 83 0.95 10.45 22.34
N TRP A 84 0.70 9.41 21.54
CA TRP A 84 -0.30 8.36 21.77
C TRP A 84 0.20 7.20 22.63
N GLY A 85 1.41 7.29 23.21
CA GLY A 85 1.95 6.29 24.13
C GLY A 85 2.65 5.10 23.46
N TYR A 86 3.00 5.23 22.18
CA TYR A 86 3.65 4.20 21.39
C TYR A 86 5.10 4.58 21.06
N ASP A 87 6.05 3.71 21.40
CA ASP A 87 7.45 3.85 21.01
C ASP A 87 7.71 3.20 19.66
N PHE A 88 8.41 3.93 18.79
CA PHE A 88 8.83 3.43 17.49
C PHE A 88 9.87 2.32 17.67
N THR A 89 9.64 1.17 17.02
CA THR A 89 10.55 0.02 17.11
C THR A 89 11.38 -0.15 15.86
N GLU A 90 10.73 -0.21 14.70
CA GLU A 90 11.39 -0.48 13.42
C GLU A 90 10.53 -0.01 12.24
N GLN A 91 11.17 0.13 11.06
CA GLN A 91 10.49 0.44 9.80
C GLN A 91 10.86 -0.63 8.76
N MET A 92 9.86 -1.12 8.03
CA MET A 92 10.02 -2.04 6.90
C MET A 92 9.23 -1.49 5.71
N GLY A 93 9.93 -1.08 4.65
CA GLY A 93 9.32 -0.40 3.52
C GLY A 93 8.45 0.81 3.93
N SER A 94 7.14 0.70 3.67
CA SER A 94 6.14 1.72 4.01
C SER A 94 5.52 1.57 5.40
N GLY A 95 5.79 0.46 6.10
CA GLY A 95 5.27 0.13 7.42
C GLY A 95 6.19 0.58 8.55
N TYR A 96 5.62 1.25 9.54
CA TYR A 96 6.28 1.71 10.76
C TYR A 96 5.67 0.94 11.93
N PHE A 97 6.52 0.25 12.68
CA PHE A 97 6.10 -0.59 13.79
C PHE A 97 6.31 0.16 15.10
N PHE A 98 5.33 0.04 15.98
CA PHE A 98 5.35 0.68 17.28
C PHE A 98 4.87 -0.28 18.38
N LYS A 99 5.33 -0.04 19.60
CA LYS A 99 4.90 -0.77 20.79
C LYS A 99 4.61 0.17 21.95
N SER A 100 3.51 -0.06 22.65
CA SER A 100 3.22 0.64 23.90
C SER A 100 3.97 0.01 25.07
N SER A 101 4.13 0.75 26.16
CA SER A 101 4.67 0.22 27.43
C SER A 101 3.83 -0.92 28.02
N ALA A 102 2.56 -1.05 27.61
CA ALA A 102 1.65 -2.12 28.01
C ALA A 102 1.79 -3.40 27.15
N GLY A 103 2.59 -3.37 26.08
CA GLY A 103 2.82 -4.51 25.19
C GLY A 103 1.99 -4.51 23.90
N THR A 104 0.99 -3.63 23.80
CA THR A 104 0.15 -3.44 22.61
C THR A 104 1.00 -2.99 21.43
N SER A 105 0.84 -3.62 20.27
CA SER A 105 1.58 -3.28 19.05
C SER A 105 0.72 -2.49 18.08
N ALA A 106 1.31 -1.52 17.37
CA ALA A 106 0.64 -0.79 16.31
C ALA A 106 1.49 -0.77 15.05
N VAL A 107 0.83 -0.84 13.90
CA VAL A 107 1.48 -0.72 12.58
C VAL A 107 0.90 0.50 11.89
N VAL A 108 1.79 1.39 11.44
CA VAL A 108 1.42 2.59 10.69
C VAL A 108 1.96 2.46 9.27
N THR A 109 1.08 2.37 8.29
CA THR A 109 1.46 2.20 6.88
C THR A 109 1.37 3.52 6.11
N ARG A 110 2.38 3.81 5.31
CA ARG A 110 2.51 5.05 4.54
C ARG A 110 2.09 4.84 3.08
N ARG A 111 1.20 5.66 2.55
CA ARG A 111 0.87 5.74 1.12
C ARG A 111 1.16 7.13 0.58
N SER A 112 1.79 7.22 -0.60
CA SER A 112 1.94 8.51 -1.30
C SER A 112 0.60 8.91 -1.91
N TYR A 113 0.11 10.12 -1.58
CA TYR A 113 -1.16 10.63 -2.13
C TYR A 113 -0.93 11.69 -3.21
N SER A 114 0.02 12.59 -2.99
CA SER A 114 0.45 13.55 -4.00
C SER A 114 1.92 13.91 -3.80
N HIS A 115 2.45 14.79 -4.65
CA HIS A 115 3.78 15.34 -4.46
C HIS A 115 3.97 16.05 -3.10
N PHE A 116 2.88 16.52 -2.48
CA PHE A 116 2.93 17.33 -1.25
C PHE A 116 2.39 16.62 -0.01
N TYR A 117 1.67 15.50 -0.16
CA TYR A 117 0.95 14.87 0.95
C TYR A 117 1.13 13.35 0.98
N ALA A 118 1.14 12.79 2.19
CA ALA A 118 1.15 11.36 2.45
C ALA A 118 -0.08 10.96 3.28
N LEU A 119 -0.65 9.82 2.94
CA LEU A 119 -1.69 9.16 3.71
C LEU A 119 -1.08 8.14 4.65
N TRP A 120 -1.70 7.96 5.80
CA TRP A 120 -1.28 7.01 6.81
C TRP A 120 -2.49 6.20 7.27
N THR A 121 -2.30 4.91 7.46
CA THR A 121 -3.28 4.04 8.09
C THR A 121 -2.67 3.50 9.37
N ILE A 122 -3.34 3.71 10.50
CA ILE A 122 -2.91 3.22 11.80
C ILE A 122 -3.75 1.98 12.16
N THR A 123 -3.08 0.86 12.36
CA THR A 123 -3.71 -0.37 12.82
C THR A 123 -3.16 -0.69 14.20
N GLU A 124 -3.99 -0.50 15.23
CA GLU A 124 -3.69 -0.90 16.60
C GLU A 124 -4.13 -2.34 16.81
N ASN A 125 -3.18 -3.21 17.17
CA ASN A 125 -3.49 -4.56 17.58
C ASN A 125 -3.86 -4.52 19.06
N ASN A 126 -5.12 -4.23 19.36
CA ASN A 126 -5.64 -4.36 20.72
C ASN A 126 -5.46 -5.81 21.18
N ASP A 127 -4.86 -6.00 22.34
CA ASP A 127 -4.21 -7.23 22.79
C ASP A 127 -5.07 -8.51 22.65
N ASN A 128 -4.90 -9.19 21.51
CA ASN A 128 -5.00 -10.65 21.36
C ASN A 128 -4.40 -11.18 20.03
N PHE A 129 -3.60 -10.39 19.32
CA PHE A 129 -2.80 -10.89 18.20
C PHE A 129 -1.34 -10.88 18.64
N ASP A 130 -1.06 -11.85 19.52
CA ASP A 130 0.26 -12.24 19.97
C ASP A 130 1.30 -12.19 18.84
N ASN A 131 2.55 -12.10 19.27
CA ASN A 131 3.75 -12.49 18.55
C ASN A 131 3.73 -13.97 17.99
N ASN A 132 2.54 -14.58 17.84
CA ASN A 132 2.20 -15.93 17.38
C ASN A 132 1.80 -16.05 15.90
N LEU A 133 1.69 -14.93 15.15
CA LEU A 133 1.38 -15.03 13.72
C LEU A 133 2.53 -15.63 12.92
N TRP A 134 3.78 -15.40 13.32
CA TRP A 134 4.95 -15.99 12.65
C TRP A 134 5.32 -17.31 13.31
N THR A 135 5.35 -18.37 12.53
CA THR A 135 5.79 -19.69 12.98
C THR A 135 7.12 -20.05 12.36
N THR A 136 7.89 -20.89 13.04
CA THR A 136 9.16 -21.40 12.55
C THR A 136 8.98 -22.81 12.03
N ILE A 137 9.50 -23.10 10.85
CA ILE A 137 9.56 -24.47 10.30
C ILE A 137 10.96 -24.78 9.79
N THR A 138 11.21 -26.08 9.65
CA THR A 138 12.37 -26.61 8.94
C THR A 138 11.83 -27.43 7.77
N ASN A 139 12.25 -27.11 6.55
CA ASN A 139 11.82 -27.87 5.37
C ASN A 139 12.63 -29.18 5.22
N ASP A 140 12.29 -29.98 4.21
CA ASP A 140 12.94 -31.26 3.92
C ASP A 140 14.44 -31.13 3.59
N GLN A 141 14.90 -29.92 3.22
CA GLN A 141 16.32 -29.62 2.97
C GLN A 141 17.07 -29.17 4.23
N GLY A 142 16.43 -29.21 5.40
CA GLY A 142 17.01 -28.76 6.66
C GLY A 142 17.07 -27.23 6.83
N ILE A 143 16.43 -26.47 5.93
CA ILE A 143 16.44 -25.00 5.96
C ILE A 143 15.42 -24.53 6.99
N LYS A 144 15.89 -23.78 7.99
CA LYS A 144 15.04 -23.24 9.06
C LYS A 144 14.70 -21.78 8.78
N PHE A 145 13.41 -21.45 8.79
CA PHE A 145 12.91 -20.10 8.54
C PHE A 145 11.58 -19.83 9.25
N GLN A 146 11.20 -18.56 9.31
CA GLN A 146 9.93 -18.10 9.85
C GLN A 146 9.02 -17.58 8.75
N TYR A 147 7.72 -17.79 8.90
CA TYR A 147 6.70 -17.27 7.99
C TYR A 147 5.39 -16.98 8.74
N PRO A 148 4.54 -16.05 8.26
CA PRO A 148 3.26 -15.78 8.87
C PRO A 148 2.26 -16.91 8.56
N LYS A 149 1.59 -17.47 9.56
CA LYS A 149 0.55 -18.49 9.40
C LYS A 149 -0.60 -18.00 8.53
N GLU A 150 -0.93 -16.71 8.67
CA GLU A 150 -2.00 -16.03 7.94
C GLU A 150 -1.47 -14.71 7.40
N LEU A 151 -1.94 -14.32 6.21
CA LEU A 151 -1.65 -13.00 5.64
C LEU A 151 -2.68 -12.01 6.18
N MET A 152 -2.25 -10.79 6.53
CA MET A 152 -3.13 -9.73 7.04
C MET A 152 -3.94 -9.10 5.89
N ALA A 153 -4.73 -9.91 5.19
CA ALA A 153 -5.55 -9.54 4.06
C ALA A 153 -6.91 -10.23 4.18
N LYS A 154 -7.98 -9.50 3.85
CA LYS A 154 -9.37 -9.99 3.89
C LYS A 154 -9.78 -10.66 2.58
N TYR A 155 -9.30 -10.14 1.45
CA TYR A 155 -9.67 -10.58 0.11
C TYR A 155 -8.56 -11.41 -0.53
N VAL A 156 -7.29 -11.19 -0.19
CA VAL A 156 -6.19 -12.02 -0.69
C VAL A 156 -5.99 -13.22 0.23
N SER A 157 -6.05 -14.43 -0.33
CA SER A 157 -5.86 -15.68 0.41
C SER A 157 -4.64 -16.45 -0.09
N VAL A 158 -4.11 -17.30 0.77
CA VAL A 158 -3.04 -18.25 0.41
C VAL A 158 -3.63 -19.44 -0.34
N ALA A 159 -2.99 -19.83 -1.45
CA ALA A 159 -3.32 -21.05 -2.20
C ALA A 159 -2.27 -22.14 -1.97
N GLU A 160 -0.98 -21.77 -2.01
CA GLU A 160 0.14 -22.63 -1.63
C GLU A 160 0.96 -21.94 -0.55
N TRP A 161 0.93 -22.51 0.66
CA TRP A 161 1.58 -21.96 1.84
C TRP A 161 1.80 -23.07 2.89
N PRO A 162 2.90 -23.08 3.68
CA PRO A 162 4.02 -22.15 3.72
C PRO A 162 4.80 -22.06 2.42
N PRO A 163 5.60 -21.00 2.23
CA PRO A 163 6.41 -20.87 1.04
C PRO A 163 7.50 -21.94 1.01
N VAL A 164 7.79 -22.44 -0.19
CA VAL A 164 8.87 -23.39 -0.45
C VAL A 164 10.17 -22.63 -0.64
N ILE A 165 11.17 -22.92 0.19
CA ILE A 165 12.50 -22.30 0.12
C ILE A 165 13.51 -23.30 -0.44
N LYS A 166 14.32 -22.84 -1.40
CA LYS A 166 15.47 -23.57 -1.95
C LYS A 166 16.72 -22.69 -1.88
N ILE A 167 17.84 -23.29 -1.50
CA ILE A 167 19.15 -22.63 -1.51
C ILE A 167 20.05 -23.35 -2.50
N GLU A 168 20.58 -22.61 -3.48
CA GLU A 168 21.39 -23.13 -4.57
C GLU A 168 22.71 -22.34 -4.70
N ASN A 169 23.75 -22.98 -5.25
CA ASN A 169 24.96 -22.26 -5.63
C ASN A 169 24.75 -21.61 -7.00
N GLY A 170 25.09 -20.32 -7.14
CA GLY A 170 25.01 -19.64 -8.42
C GLY A 170 25.22 -18.14 -8.31
N THR A 171 25.27 -17.50 -9.47
CA THR A 171 25.35 -16.04 -9.60
C THR A 171 23.95 -15.46 -9.78
N TYR A 172 23.64 -14.41 -9.04
CA TYR A 172 22.38 -13.68 -9.19
C TYR A 172 22.32 -13.02 -10.58
N SER A 173 21.22 -13.25 -11.29
CA SER A 173 20.92 -12.62 -12.56
C SER A 173 19.40 -12.56 -12.71
N CYS A 174 18.87 -11.39 -13.08
CA CYS A 174 17.46 -11.21 -13.39
C CYS A 174 17.29 -10.84 -14.86
N LYS A 175 16.66 -11.72 -15.64
CA LYS A 175 16.28 -11.43 -17.03
C LYS A 175 14.83 -10.99 -17.03
N THR A 176 14.60 -9.69 -17.12
CA THR A 176 13.25 -9.11 -17.07
C THR A 176 12.48 -9.41 -18.36
N THR A 177 11.19 -9.71 -18.24
CA THR A 177 10.29 -9.79 -19.40
C THR A 177 10.09 -8.38 -19.97
N PRO A 178 10.25 -8.15 -21.30
CA PRO A 178 10.00 -6.85 -21.91
C PRO A 178 8.57 -6.35 -21.64
N GLN A 179 8.39 -5.04 -21.44
CA GLN A 179 7.07 -4.44 -21.20
C GLN A 179 6.12 -4.54 -22.41
N GLU A 180 6.65 -4.79 -23.61
CA GLU A 180 5.88 -4.86 -24.86
C GLU A 180 5.07 -6.16 -25.03
N VAL A 181 5.23 -7.12 -24.11
CA VAL A 181 4.52 -8.41 -24.12
C VAL A 181 3.46 -8.42 -22.99
N SER A 182 2.47 -7.52 -23.08
CA SER A 182 1.43 -7.29 -22.05
C SER A 182 0.45 -8.46 -21.82
N SER A 183 0.60 -9.56 -22.57
CA SER A 183 -0.28 -10.72 -22.56
C SER A 183 0.35 -11.99 -21.98
N VAL A 184 1.57 -11.92 -21.45
CA VAL A 184 2.26 -13.11 -20.93
C VAL A 184 1.73 -13.41 -19.53
N SER A 185 1.21 -14.63 -19.36
CA SER A 185 0.82 -15.20 -18.07
C SER A 185 2.01 -15.44 -17.13
N ASP A 186 3.24 -15.08 -17.53
CA ASP A 186 4.50 -15.32 -16.84
C ASP A 186 5.39 -14.07 -17.00
N ILE A 187 5.54 -13.31 -15.93
CA ILE A 187 6.21 -12.01 -15.92
C ILE A 187 7.39 -12.08 -14.95
N THR A 188 8.59 -11.77 -15.45
CA THR A 188 9.78 -11.61 -14.62
C THR A 188 10.17 -10.14 -14.53
N SER A 189 10.39 -9.64 -13.31
CA SER A 189 10.76 -8.26 -13.05
C SER A 189 11.77 -8.15 -11.91
N GLU A 190 12.59 -7.10 -11.95
CA GLU A 190 13.48 -6.78 -10.83
C GLU A 190 12.73 -5.88 -9.83
N ARG A 191 12.94 -6.15 -8.53
CA ARG A 191 12.35 -5.43 -7.40
C ARG A 191 13.42 -5.14 -6.38
N MET A 192 13.35 -3.96 -5.77
CA MET A 192 14.23 -3.57 -4.67
C MET A 192 13.37 -3.42 -3.42
N VAL A 193 13.66 -4.23 -2.41
CA VAL A 193 12.93 -4.25 -1.13
C VAL A 193 13.95 -4.05 -0.02
N ASP A 194 13.83 -2.97 0.75
CA ASP A 194 14.76 -2.62 1.84
C ASP A 194 16.25 -2.76 1.45
N ASN A 195 16.60 -2.20 0.29
CA ASN A 195 17.96 -2.16 -0.27
C ASN A 195 18.53 -3.52 -0.67
N ARG A 196 17.66 -4.51 -0.91
CA ARG A 196 18.01 -5.84 -1.43
C ARG A 196 17.31 -6.07 -2.75
N ASN A 197 18.05 -6.62 -3.71
CA ASN A 197 17.53 -6.88 -5.04
C ASN A 197 16.89 -8.28 -5.11
N TYR A 198 15.70 -8.32 -5.68
CA TYR A 198 14.90 -9.50 -5.89
C TYR A 198 14.57 -9.62 -7.37
N CYS A 199 14.79 -10.80 -7.93
CA CYS A 199 14.19 -11.16 -9.20
C CYS A 199 12.86 -11.86 -8.91
N LEU A 200 11.76 -11.21 -9.30
CA LEU A 200 10.41 -11.66 -9.06
C LEU A 200 9.84 -12.23 -10.36
N ASN A 201 9.50 -13.52 -10.34
CA ASN A 201 8.71 -14.17 -11.37
C ASN A 201 7.28 -14.37 -10.85
N VAL A 202 6.28 -13.94 -11.62
CA VAL A 202 4.86 -14.09 -11.29
C VAL A 202 4.17 -14.78 -12.46
N LYS A 203 3.49 -15.89 -12.15
CA LYS A 203 2.67 -16.62 -13.11
C LYS A 203 1.20 -16.49 -12.75
N HIS A 204 0.36 -16.09 -13.69
CA HIS A 204 -1.07 -15.91 -13.51
C HIS A 204 -1.86 -17.02 -14.20
N GLU A 205 -2.70 -17.72 -13.43
CA GLU A 205 -3.63 -18.73 -13.93
C GLU A 205 -5.06 -18.25 -13.64
N GLY A 206 -5.81 -17.95 -14.71
CA GLY A 206 -7.19 -17.49 -14.61
C GLY A 206 -8.17 -18.65 -14.60
N VAL A 207 -8.91 -18.81 -13.50
CA VAL A 207 -10.04 -19.73 -13.38
C VAL A 207 -11.31 -18.91 -13.17
N ALA A 208 -12.48 -19.40 -13.58
CA ALA A 208 -13.74 -18.65 -13.49
C ALA A 208 -13.96 -18.08 -12.06
N GLY A 209 -13.88 -16.74 -11.94
CA GLY A 209 -14.15 -15.99 -10.70
C GLY A 209 -12.93 -15.62 -9.83
N SER A 210 -11.74 -16.19 -10.04
CA SER A 210 -10.53 -15.84 -9.28
C SER A 210 -9.24 -16.06 -10.09
N VAL A 211 -8.20 -15.27 -9.79
CA VAL A 211 -6.88 -15.40 -10.42
C VAL A 211 -5.91 -15.96 -9.39
N TYR A 212 -5.29 -17.09 -9.71
CA TYR A 212 -4.19 -17.65 -8.94
C TYR A 212 -2.90 -17.04 -9.47
N SER A 213 -2.06 -16.54 -8.56
CA SER A 213 -0.75 -16.00 -8.90
C SER A 213 0.32 -16.78 -8.15
N SER A 214 1.15 -17.49 -8.91
CA SER A 214 2.30 -18.21 -8.39
C SER A 214 3.52 -17.30 -8.44
N TYR A 215 4.13 -17.09 -7.28
CA TYR A 215 5.26 -16.21 -7.09
C TYR A 215 6.54 -17.03 -6.94
N THR A 216 7.64 -16.51 -7.49
CA THR A 216 8.99 -17.00 -7.21
C THR A 216 9.93 -15.80 -7.08
N TYR A 217 10.44 -15.59 -5.88
CA TYR A 217 11.47 -14.57 -5.61
C TYR A 217 12.82 -15.24 -5.56
N ILE A 218 13.80 -14.59 -6.18
CA ILE A 218 15.19 -15.02 -6.19
C ILE A 218 16.04 -13.87 -5.69
N THR A 219 16.94 -14.13 -4.74
CA THR A 219 17.93 -13.15 -4.29
C THR A 219 19.26 -13.81 -3.93
N ASN A 220 20.30 -13.00 -3.80
CA ASN A 220 21.58 -13.43 -3.24
C ASN A 220 21.60 -13.17 -1.73
N LYS A 221 21.80 -14.23 -0.94
CA LYS A 221 22.06 -14.13 0.50
C LYS A 221 23.31 -14.92 0.83
N ASN A 222 24.32 -14.26 1.40
CA ASN A 222 25.59 -14.87 1.82
C ASN A 222 26.30 -15.66 0.70
N GLY A 223 26.25 -15.16 -0.54
CA GLY A 223 26.90 -15.78 -1.69
C GLY A 223 26.14 -16.99 -2.26
N LYS A 224 24.94 -17.28 -1.76
CA LYS A 224 24.05 -18.33 -2.27
C LYS A 224 22.78 -17.73 -2.85
N LEU A 225 22.20 -18.42 -3.82
CA LEU A 225 20.89 -18.07 -4.37
C LEU A 225 19.80 -18.65 -3.49
N VAL A 226 18.98 -17.77 -2.93
CA VAL A 226 17.77 -18.14 -2.20
C VAL A 226 16.60 -17.97 -3.14
N LYS A 227 15.85 -19.04 -3.36
CA LYS A 227 14.57 -19.04 -4.08
C LYS A 227 13.45 -19.30 -3.10
N ILE A 228 12.40 -18.50 -3.14
CA ILE A 228 11.18 -18.69 -2.36
C ILE A 228 9.98 -18.68 -3.30
N SER A 229 9.14 -19.70 -3.20
CA SER A 229 7.98 -19.90 -4.08
C SER A 229 6.71 -20.15 -3.27
N PHE A 230 5.59 -19.59 -3.71
CA PHE A 230 4.27 -19.73 -3.09
C PHE A 230 3.19 -19.29 -4.08
N ALA A 231 1.92 -19.54 -3.76
CA ALA A 231 0.80 -19.10 -4.58
C ALA A 231 -0.25 -18.38 -3.74
N LEU A 232 -0.78 -17.29 -4.29
CA LEU A 232 -1.87 -16.52 -3.71
C LEU A 232 -3.08 -16.54 -4.64
N GLN A 233 -4.26 -16.53 -4.06
CA GLN A 233 -5.52 -16.41 -4.78
C GLN A 233 -6.05 -14.98 -4.61
N TYR A 234 -6.40 -14.38 -5.75
CA TYR A 234 -7.02 -13.06 -5.81
C TYR A 234 -8.44 -13.17 -6.36
N PRO A 235 -9.46 -12.70 -5.63
CA PRO A 235 -10.82 -12.68 -6.12
C PRO A 235 -10.97 -11.64 -7.22
N ASN A 236 -11.90 -11.87 -8.15
CA ASN A 236 -12.34 -10.82 -9.05
C ASN A 236 -13.20 -9.81 -8.26
N CYS A 237 -12.65 -8.62 -7.99
CA CYS A 237 -13.35 -7.62 -7.18
C CYS A 237 -14.68 -7.17 -7.79
N ASN A 238 -14.88 -7.34 -9.10
CA ASN A 238 -16.16 -7.03 -9.76
C ASN A 238 -17.29 -7.98 -9.39
N ASN A 239 -17.01 -9.06 -8.66
CA ASN A 239 -18.02 -9.98 -8.15
C ASN A 239 -18.71 -9.48 -6.87
N TYR A 240 -18.24 -8.37 -6.28
CA TYR A 240 -18.77 -7.82 -5.04
C TYR A 240 -19.65 -6.58 -5.26
N ASP A 241 -20.44 -6.22 -4.24
CA ASP A 241 -21.18 -4.96 -4.19
C ASP A 241 -20.25 -3.73 -4.21
N GLU A 242 -20.81 -2.53 -4.35
CA GLU A 242 -19.99 -1.32 -4.57
C GLU A 242 -18.99 -1.05 -3.45
N GLU A 243 -19.39 -1.22 -2.19
CA GLU A 243 -18.55 -0.95 -1.03
C GLU A 243 -17.45 -2.00 -0.90
N GLN A 244 -17.83 -3.29 -0.99
CA GLN A 244 -16.89 -4.41 -0.92
C GLN A 244 -15.92 -4.43 -2.11
N ARG A 245 -16.38 -4.05 -3.31
CA ARG A 245 -15.53 -3.93 -4.50
C ARG A 245 -14.46 -2.86 -4.30
N LYS A 246 -14.82 -1.70 -3.72
CA LYS A 246 -13.86 -0.63 -3.39
C LYS A 246 -12.86 -1.11 -2.33
N ALA A 247 -13.32 -1.79 -1.29
CA ALA A 247 -12.45 -2.37 -0.27
C ALA A 247 -11.48 -3.42 -0.85
N CYS A 248 -11.98 -4.34 -1.68
CA CYS A 248 -11.20 -5.36 -2.38
C CYS A 248 -10.13 -4.74 -3.28
N ALA A 249 -10.50 -3.74 -4.09
CA ALA A 249 -9.56 -3.06 -4.98
C ALA A 249 -8.47 -2.32 -4.19
N SER A 250 -8.88 -1.60 -3.13
CA SER A 250 -7.94 -0.87 -2.27
C SER A 250 -6.99 -1.80 -1.52
N GLU A 251 -7.46 -2.96 -1.04
CA GLU A 251 -6.60 -3.94 -0.39
C GLU A 251 -5.61 -4.51 -1.40
N ARG A 252 -6.06 -4.94 -2.59
CA ARG A 252 -5.17 -5.49 -3.63
C ARG A 252 -4.09 -4.52 -4.07
N GLU A 253 -4.39 -3.21 -4.11
CA GLU A 253 -3.40 -2.18 -4.43
C GLU A 253 -2.39 -1.95 -3.29
N ALA A 254 -2.84 -2.05 -2.04
CA ALA A 254 -2.03 -1.80 -0.85
C ALA A 254 -1.32 -3.05 -0.31
N PHE A 255 -1.67 -4.24 -0.79
CA PHE A 255 -1.16 -5.51 -0.28
C PHE A 255 0.32 -5.70 -0.64
N ASP A 256 1.17 -5.46 0.35
CA ASP A 256 2.63 -5.54 0.21
C ASP A 256 3.15 -6.94 0.60
N ILE A 257 3.10 -7.84 -0.38
CA ILE A 257 3.69 -9.18 -0.24
C ILE A 257 5.22 -9.14 -0.26
N ASP A 258 5.83 -8.15 -0.93
CA ASP A 258 7.28 -8.01 -1.12
C ASP A 258 7.98 -7.90 0.24
N SER A 259 7.48 -7.03 1.12
CA SER A 259 8.01 -6.85 2.48
C SER A 259 7.87 -8.12 3.34
N THR A 260 6.79 -8.88 3.16
CA THR A 260 6.59 -10.15 3.88
C THR A 260 7.64 -11.18 3.45
N VAL A 261 7.87 -11.31 2.14
CA VAL A 261 8.85 -12.22 1.56
C VAL A 261 10.26 -11.88 1.98
N ASP A 262 10.61 -10.59 1.95
CA ASP A 262 11.91 -10.12 2.42
C ASP A 262 12.18 -10.57 3.87
N ARG A 263 11.21 -10.36 4.77
CA ARG A 263 11.32 -10.78 6.16
C ARG A 263 11.50 -12.29 6.31
N ILE A 264 10.73 -13.10 5.56
CA ILE A 264 10.92 -14.55 5.53
C ILE A 264 12.36 -14.89 5.16
N ILE A 265 12.89 -14.27 4.10
CA ILE A 265 14.25 -14.49 3.64
C ILE A 265 15.27 -14.06 4.69
N GLN A 266 15.07 -12.95 5.40
CA GLN A 266 15.97 -12.52 6.47
C GLN A 266 16.06 -13.56 7.60
N THR A 267 14.96 -14.27 7.90
CA THR A 267 14.93 -15.29 8.97
C THR A 267 15.63 -16.60 8.62
N ILE A 268 15.95 -16.85 7.35
CA ILE A 268 16.64 -18.06 6.91
C ILE A 268 18.02 -18.15 7.58
N LYS A 269 18.26 -19.26 8.29
CA LYS A 269 19.54 -19.61 8.92
C LYS A 269 20.25 -20.71 8.16
#